data_AF-A0A7C5BB60-F1
#
_entry.id   AF-A0A7C5BB60-F1
#
_cell.length_a   1.000
_cell.length_b   1.000
_cell.length_c   1.000
_cell.angle_alpha   90.00
_cell.angle_beta   90.00
_cell.angle_gamma   90.00
#
_symmetry.space_group_name_H-M   'P 1'
#
loop_
_entity.id
_entity.type
_entity.pdbx_description
1 polymer ?
#
loop_
_entity_poly.entity_id
_entity_poly.type
_entity_poly.pdbx_seq_one_letter_code
_entity_poly.pdbx_strand_id
1 'polypeptide(L)' 'MDKKKLKIEVYLAPTCPSWPELEQNLRTALESEGVLAEIIVERISPEEAKRRSLKGSPTLIINGEEFQPLEEGNWG' A
#
# COMPACT_ATOMS: atom_id res chain seq x y z
N MET A 1 -16.12 -20.54 -8.12
CA MET A 1 -15.18 -20.21 -7.02
C MET A 1 -14.82 -18.75 -7.20
N ASP A 2 -15.59 -17.87 -6.59
CA ASP A 2 -15.37 -16.44 -6.62
C ASP A 2 -14.04 -16.17 -5.92
N LYS A 3 -12.96 -16.03 -6.72
CA LYS A 3 -11.71 -15.50 -6.25
C LYS A 3 -12.06 -14.12 -5.70
N LYS A 4 -12.17 -13.98 -4.36
CA LYS A 4 -12.36 -12.68 -3.73
C LYS A 4 -11.26 -11.77 -4.25
N LYS A 5 -11.64 -10.83 -5.13
CA LYS A 5 -10.70 -9.88 -5.72
C LYS A 5 -10.27 -8.97 -4.58
N LEU A 6 -9.00 -9.06 -4.17
CA LEU A 6 -8.46 -8.14 -3.17
C LEU A 6 -8.45 -6.74 -3.79
N LYS A 7 -8.83 -5.72 -3.02
CA LYS A 7 -8.62 -4.32 -3.41
C LYS A 7 -7.47 -3.77 -2.61
N ILE A 8 -6.43 -3.30 -3.28
CA ILE A 8 -5.24 -2.71 -2.67
C ILE A 8 -5.14 -1.28 -3.16
N GLU A 9 -5.27 -0.32 -2.26
CA GLU A 9 -5.07 1.09 -2.56
C GLU A 9 -3.71 1.51 -2.00
N VAL A 10 -2.89 2.14 -2.81
CA VAL A 10 -1.55 2.60 -2.46
C VAL A 10 -1.51 4.11 -2.59
N TYR A 11 -1.30 4.78 -1.45
CA TYR A 11 -1.16 6.22 -1.38
C TYR A 11 0.31 6.61 -1.24
N LEU A 12 0.79 7.44 -2.16
CA LEU A 12 2.18 7.86 -2.24
C LEU A 12 2.29 9.38 -2.13
N ALA A 13 3.31 9.85 -1.42
CA ALA A 13 3.76 11.23 -1.54
C ALA A 13 4.29 11.48 -2.98
N PRO A 14 4.27 12.74 -3.49
CA PRO A 14 4.64 13.03 -4.87
C PRO A 14 6.07 12.62 -5.23
N THR A 15 6.96 12.61 -4.23
CA THR A 15 8.39 12.30 -4.35
C THR A 15 8.77 10.97 -3.70
N CYS A 16 7.82 10.07 -3.41
CA CYS A 16 8.11 8.81 -2.72
C CYS A 16 9.05 7.91 -3.55
N PRO A 17 10.27 7.60 -3.07
CA PRO A 17 11.22 6.75 -3.79
C PRO A 17 10.91 5.26 -3.64
N SER A 18 10.11 4.87 -2.64
CA SER A 18 9.85 3.47 -2.26
C SER A 18 8.83 2.76 -3.14
N TRP A 19 8.23 3.44 -4.13
CA TRP A 19 7.24 2.82 -5.03
C TRP A 19 7.77 1.58 -5.76
N PRO A 20 8.94 1.60 -6.42
CA PRO A 20 9.42 0.44 -7.18
C PRO A 20 9.64 -0.80 -6.31
N GLU A 21 10.17 -0.61 -5.09
CA GLU A 21 10.36 -1.70 -4.12
C GLU A 21 9.01 -2.25 -3.62
N LEU A 22 8.07 -1.36 -3.28
CA LEU A 22 6.73 -1.77 -2.85
C LEU A 22 5.98 -2.53 -3.95
N GLU A 23 6.04 -2.04 -5.19
CA GLU A 23 5.40 -2.67 -6.35
C GLU A 23 5.93 -4.09 -6.57
N GLN A 24 7.25 -4.27 -6.49
CA GLN A 24 7.86 -5.59 -6.60
C GLN A 24 7.41 -6.52 -5.46
N ASN A 25 7.38 -6.03 -4.22
CA ASN A 25 6.93 -6.82 -3.07
C ASN A 25 5.46 -7.22 -3.18
N LEU A 26 4.59 -6.30 -3.59
CA LEU A 26 3.17 -6.58 -3.84
C LEU A 26 2.99 -7.65 -4.91
N ARG A 27 3.71 -7.51 -6.04
CA ARG A 27 3.63 -8.47 -7.13
C ARG A 27 4.10 -9.86 -6.69
N THR A 28 5.25 -9.95 -6.02
CA THR A 28 5.79 -11.22 -5.52
C THR A 28 4.84 -11.88 -4.52
N ALA A 29 4.26 -11.13 -3.58
CA ALA A 29 3.31 -11.66 -2.62
C ALA A 29 2.04 -12.20 -3.29
N LEU A 30 1.45 -11.44 -4.23
CA LEU A 30 0.25 -11.86 -4.95
C LEU A 30 0.49 -13.11 -5.81
N GLU A 31 1.64 -13.18 -6.48
CA GLU A 31 2.03 -14.34 -7.28
C GLU A 31 2.27 -15.57 -6.39
N SER A 32 2.97 -15.42 -5.27
CA SER A 32 3.25 -16.51 -4.32
C SER A 32 1.98 -17.10 -3.71
N GLU A 33 0.99 -16.24 -3.41
CA GLU A 33 -0.29 -16.67 -2.82
C GLU A 33 -1.33 -17.09 -3.89
N GLY A 34 -1.02 -16.90 -5.19
CA GLY A 34 -1.96 -17.18 -6.28
C GLY A 34 -3.23 -16.30 -6.23
N VAL A 35 -3.15 -15.13 -5.61
CA VAL A 35 -4.29 -14.23 -5.38
C VAL A 35 -4.36 -13.16 -6.47
N LEU A 36 -5.59 -12.86 -6.92
CA LEU A 36 -5.85 -11.75 -7.82
C LEU A 36 -6.26 -10.52 -7.01
N ALA A 37 -5.55 -9.41 -7.24
CA ALA A 37 -5.85 -8.11 -6.62
C ALA A 37 -6.03 -7.02 -7.68
N GLU A 38 -6.86 -6.04 -7.37
CA GLU A 38 -6.93 -4.74 -8.03
C GLU A 38 -6.05 -3.76 -7.26
N ILE A 39 -4.98 -3.29 -7.88
CA ILE A 39 -4.05 -2.32 -7.29
C ILE A 39 -4.37 -0.94 -7.86
N ILE A 40 -4.70 0.00 -6.99
CA ILE A 40 -4.97 1.41 -7.33
C ILE A 40 -3.87 2.23 -6.68
N VAL A 41 -3.17 3.04 -7.49
CA VAL A 41 -2.03 3.85 -7.02
C VAL A 41 -2.39 5.31 -7.19
N GLU A 42 -2.35 6.07 -6.10
CA GLU A 42 -2.63 7.50 -6.08
C GLU A 42 -1.46 8.26 -5.47
N ARG A 43 -0.91 9.23 -6.22
CA ARG A 43 0.04 10.20 -5.67
C ARG A 43 -0.74 11.41 -5.15
N ILE A 44 -0.61 11.69 -3.87
CA ILE A 44 -1.39 12.72 -3.17
C ILE A 44 -0.48 13.78 -2.55
N SER A 45 -0.99 15.00 -2.40
CA SER A 45 -0.25 16.06 -1.70
C SER A 45 -0.24 15.83 -0.19
N PRO A 46 0.70 16.44 0.56
CA PRO A 46 0.70 16.38 2.02
C PRO A 46 -0.62 16.88 2.64
N GLU A 47 -1.27 17.87 2.04
CA GLU A 47 -2.56 18.38 2.49
C GLU A 47 -3.67 17.33 2.31
N GLU A 48 -3.68 16.61 1.18
CA GLU A 48 -4.64 15.53 0.94
C GLU A 48 -4.40 14.34 1.88
N ALA A 49 -3.13 13.98 2.11
CA ALA A 49 -2.78 12.94 3.08
C ALA A 49 -3.31 13.27 4.48
N LYS A 50 -3.16 14.54 4.91
CA LYS A 50 -3.71 15.01 6.19
C LYS A 50 -5.24 14.97 6.22
N ARG A 51 -5.91 15.37 5.13
CA ARG A 51 -7.39 15.29 5.02
C ARG A 51 -7.89 13.84 5.14
N ARG A 52 -7.15 12.89 4.55
CA ARG A 52 -7.46 11.46 4.60
C ARG A 52 -6.92 10.75 5.86
N SER A 53 -6.30 11.48 6.79
CA SER A 53 -5.68 10.94 8.02
C SER A 53 -4.61 9.86 7.76
N LEU A 54 -3.93 9.92 6.62
CA LEU A 54 -2.86 8.99 6.28
C LEU A 54 -1.59 9.37 7.05
N LYS A 55 -0.95 8.38 7.66
CA LYS A 55 0.17 8.60 8.59
C LYS A 55 1.54 8.65 7.92
N GLY A 56 1.65 8.16 6.69
CA GLY A 56 2.93 8.08 5.99
C GLY A 56 2.80 7.77 4.51
N SER A 57 3.97 7.61 3.87
CA SER A 57 4.09 7.18 2.49
C SER A 57 5.21 6.13 2.40
N PRO A 58 4.98 4.99 1.74
CA PRO A 58 3.69 4.54 1.20
C PRO A 58 2.68 4.20 2.31
N THR A 59 1.38 4.42 2.04
CA THR A 59 0.29 3.83 2.85
C THR A 59 -0.46 2.83 1.99
N LEU A 60 -0.70 1.63 2.53
CA LEU A 60 -1.48 0.58 1.87
C LEU A 60 -2.82 0.44 2.57
N ILE A 61 -3.91 0.39 1.81
CA ILE A 61 -5.23 0.02 2.29
C ILE A 61 -5.64 -1.26 1.57
N ILE A 62 -5.88 -2.35 2.31
CA ILE A 62 -6.29 -3.64 1.77
C ILE A 62 -7.73 -3.89 2.22
N ASN A 63 -8.65 -3.98 1.25
CA ASN A 63 -10.09 -4.15 1.49
C ASN A 63 -10.69 -3.11 2.47
N GLY A 64 -10.15 -1.89 2.50
CA GLY A 64 -10.61 -0.82 3.38
C GLY A 64 -9.88 -0.75 4.73
N GLU A 65 -8.96 -1.68 5.02
CA GLU A 65 -8.17 -1.69 6.25
C GLU A 65 -6.74 -1.24 5.97
N GLU A 66 -6.22 -0.33 6.82
CA GLU A 66 -4.87 0.20 6.67
C GLU A 66 -3.83 -0.87 7.04
N PHE A 67 -3.01 -1.24 6.06
CA PHE A 67 -1.87 -2.12 6.24
C PHE A 67 -0.62 -1.27 6.50
N GLN A 68 -0.42 -0.90 7.76
CA GLN A 68 0.81 -0.27 8.23
C GLN A 68 1.82 -1.36 8.66
N PRO A 69 3.14 -1.12 8.53
CA PRO A 69 4.11 -1.94 9.25
C PRO A 69 3.79 -1.89 10.74
N LEU A 70 3.63 -3.06 11.36
CA LEU A 70 3.50 -3.22 12.80
C LEU A 70 4.83 -2.78 13.44
N GLU A 71 4.83 -1.54 13.95
CA GLU A 71 5.88 -0.90 14.74
C GLU A 71 7.24 -0.69 14.06
N GLU A 72 7.83 0.47 14.33
CA GLU A 72 9.19 0.83 13.93
C GLU A 72 10.14 -0.29 14.38
N GLY A 73 10.88 -0.86 13.43
CA GLY A 73 12.03 -1.69 13.77
C GLY A 73 12.93 -0.89 14.70
N ASN A 74 13.00 -1.31 15.96
CA ASN A 74 14.00 -0.88 16.92
C ASN A 74 15.35 -1.41 16.41
N TRP A 75 15.96 -0.69 15.46
CA TRP A 75 17.35 -0.87 15.10
C TRP A 75 18.18 -0.31 16.26
N GLY A 76 18.37 -1.15 17.27
CA GLY A 76 19.30 -0.89 18.37
C GLY A 76 20.74 -0.70 17.88
#